data_AF-A0AAX3IZ58-F1
#
_entry.id   AF-A0AAX3IZ58-F1
#
_cell.length_a   1.000
_cell.length_b   1.000
_cell.length_c   1.000
_cell.angle_alpha   90.00
_cell.angle_beta   90.00
_cell.angle_gamma   90.00
#
_symmetry.space_group_name_H-M   'P 1'
#
loop_
_entity.id
_entity.type
_entity.pdbx_description
1 polymer ?
#
loop_
_entity_poly.entity_id
_entity_poly.type
_entity_poly.pdbx_seq_one_letter_code
_entity_poly.pdbx_strand_id
1 'polypeptide(L)' 'MATTEDLPKAWRPPMGWNSWDSYGTTVTDREVLANARFMADHLKDAG' A
#
# COMPACT_ATOMS: atom_id res chain seq x y z
N MET A 1 24.46 12.85 -5.45
CA MET A 1 22.99 12.86 -5.28
C MET A 1 22.67 11.83 -4.22
N ALA A 2 21.88 12.17 -3.20
CA ALA A 2 21.43 11.21 -2.20
C ALA A 2 20.58 10.13 -2.89
N THR A 3 20.88 8.88 -2.61
CA THR A 3 20.07 7.77 -3.13
C THR A 3 18.85 7.59 -2.24
N THR A 4 17.81 6.91 -2.72
CA THR A 4 16.56 6.70 -1.97
C THR A 4 16.77 6.04 -0.59
N GLU A 5 17.91 5.38 -0.39
CA GLU A 5 18.33 4.70 0.84
C GLU A 5 18.83 5.66 1.94
N ASP A 6 19.19 6.90 1.60
CA ASP A 6 19.64 7.93 2.56
C ASP A 6 18.47 8.71 3.20
N LEU A 7 17.26 8.52 2.69
CA LEU A 7 16.08 9.24 3.16
C LEU A 7 15.53 8.62 4.46
N PRO A 8 15.03 9.44 5.40
CA PRO A 8 14.42 8.91 6.61
C PRO A 8 13.21 8.02 6.27
N LYS A 9 12.92 7.05 7.14
CA LYS A 9 11.70 6.24 7.01
C LYS A 9 10.48 7.17 6.97
N ALA A 10 9.57 6.91 6.03
CA ALA A 10 8.40 7.74 5.78
C ALA A 10 8.74 9.22 5.51
N TRP A 11 9.80 9.50 4.75
CA TRP A 11 10.16 10.86 4.31
C TRP A 11 9.06 11.55 3.48
N ARG A 12 8.15 10.78 2.89
CA ARG A 12 6.86 11.24 2.34
C ARG A 12 5.71 10.58 3.11
N PRO A 13 4.53 11.22 3.14
CA PRO A 13 3.32 10.60 3.68
C PRO A 13 3.09 9.22 3.04
N PRO A 14 2.97 8.14 3.83
CA PRO A 14 2.69 6.81 3.30
C PRO A 14 1.34 6.79 2.58
N MET A 15 1.32 6.23 1.38
CA MET A 15 0.10 5.95 0.62
C MET A 15 -0.11 4.45 0.51
N GLY A 16 -1.35 4.00 0.61
CA GLY A 16 -1.67 2.59 0.57
C GLY A 16 -3.14 2.31 0.86
N TRP A 17 -3.42 1.07 1.23
CA TRP A 17 -4.76 0.56 1.51
C TRP A 17 -4.81 -0.10 2.88
N ASN A 18 -5.98 -0.04 3.52
CA ASN A 18 -6.29 -0.74 4.75
C ASN A 18 -7.68 -1.39 4.64
N SER A 19 -7.87 -2.54 5.29
CA SER A 19 -9.09 -3.35 5.16
C SER A 19 -10.27 -2.90 6.01
N TRP A 20 -10.06 -2.03 7.01
CA TRP A 20 -11.03 -1.78 8.07
C TRP A 20 -12.37 -1.24 7.56
N ASP A 21 -12.35 -0.20 6.73
CA ASP A 21 -13.57 0.45 6.27
C ASP A 21 -14.41 -0.44 5.34
N SER A 22 -13.78 -1.41 4.67
CA SER A 22 -14.47 -2.34 3.76
C SER A 22 -14.92 -3.63 4.45
N TYR A 23 -14.09 -4.18 5.33
CA TYR A 23 -14.23 -5.54 5.84
C TYR A 23 -14.22 -5.65 7.37
N GLY A 24 -13.94 -4.55 8.09
CA GLY A 24 -13.76 -4.56 9.55
C GLY A 24 -12.74 -5.61 9.98
N THR A 25 -13.16 -6.52 10.85
CA THR A 25 -12.35 -7.63 11.38
C THR A 25 -12.42 -8.91 10.54
N THR A 26 -13.10 -8.88 9.39
CA THR A 26 -13.50 -10.09 8.66
C THR A 26 -12.81 -10.27 7.31
N VAL A 27 -11.78 -9.47 7.01
CA VAL A 27 -11.01 -9.60 5.77
C VAL A 27 -10.37 -10.98 5.66
N THR A 28 -10.37 -11.52 4.45
CA THR A 28 -9.76 -12.82 4.12
C THR A 28 -8.46 -12.63 3.34
N ASP A 29 -7.56 -13.62 3.36
CA ASP A 29 -6.31 -13.61 2.58
C ASP A 29 -6.57 -13.37 1.09
N ARG A 30 -7.66 -13.93 0.55
CA ARG A 30 -8.04 -13.76 -0.85
C ARG A 30 -8.33 -12.29 -1.18
N GLU A 31 -9.01 -11.57 -0.29
CA GLU A 31 -9.34 -10.14 -0.47
C GLU A 31 -8.09 -9.27 -0.32
N VAL A 32 -7.21 -9.59 0.64
CA VAL A 32 -5.92 -8.90 0.78
C VAL A 32 -5.11 -9.03 -0.50
N LEU A 33 -4.97 -10.25 -1.04
CA LEU A 33 -4.23 -10.51 -2.26
C LEU A 33 -4.86 -9.84 -3.49
N ALA A 34 -6.19 -9.79 -3.56
CA ALA A 34 -6.89 -9.09 -4.63
C ALA A 34 -6.63 -7.58 -4.60
N ASN A 35 -6.73 -6.95 -3.43
CA ASN A 35 -6.43 -5.53 -3.27
C ASN A 35 -4.95 -5.22 -3.53
N ALA A 36 -4.03 -6.09 -3.10
CA ALA A 36 -2.60 -5.95 -3.36
C ALA A 36 -2.29 -6.00 -4.87
N ARG A 37 -2.92 -6.93 -5.61
CA ARG A 37 -2.79 -7.00 -7.08
C ARG A 37 -3.33 -5.75 -7.75
N PHE A 38 -4.51 -5.29 -7.35
CA PHE A 38 -5.09 -4.05 -7.88
C PHE A 38 -4.17 -2.84 -7.67
N MET A 39 -3.62 -2.67 -6.46
CA MET A 39 -2.66 -1.60 -6.18
C MET A 39 -1.40 -1.72 -7.06
N ALA A 40 -0.87 -2.93 -7.23
CA ALA A 40 0.32 -3.17 -8.06
C ALA A 40 0.08 -2.81 -9.54
N ASP A 41 -1.09 -3.19 -10.07
CA ASP A 41 -1.43 -3.03 -11.49
C ASP A 41 -1.90 -1.60 -11.83
N HIS A 42 -2.41 -0.85 -10.86
CA HIS A 42 -3.07 0.44 -11.13
C HIS A 42 -2.59 1.63 -10.31
N LEU A 43 -2.07 1.45 -9.10
CA LEU A 43 -1.78 2.55 -8.17
C LEU A 43 -0.29 2.72 -7.85
N LYS A 44 0.54 1.72 -8.12
CA LYS A 44 1.96 1.70 -7.76
C LYS A 44 2.74 2.91 -8.27
N ASP A 45 2.52 3.30 -9.52
CA ASP A 45 3.28 4.39 -10.16
C ASP A 45 2.78 5.78 -9.76
N ALA A 46 1.62 5.87 -9.10
CA ALA A 46 1.08 7.10 -8.54
C ALA A 46 1.51 7.33 -7.07
N GLY A 47 2.23 6.36 -6.49
CA GLY A 47 2.67 6.27 -5.10
C GLY A 47 3.97 6.98 -4.76
#